data_AF-A0A543CNC4-F1
#
_entry.id   AF-A0A543CNC4-F1
#
_cell.length_a   1.000
_cell.length_b   1.000
_cell.length_c   1.000
_cell.angle_alpha   90.00
_cell.angle_beta   90.00
_cell.angle_gamma   90.00
#
_symmetry.space_group_name_H-M   'P 1'
#
loop_
_entity.id
_entity.type
_entity.pdbx_description
1 polymer ?
#
loop_
_entity_poly.entity_id
_entity_poly.type
_entity_poly.pdbx_seq_one_letter_code
_entity_poly.pdbx_strand_id
1 'polypeptide(L)' 'MRYLSRTADADGPWLTRVRPEVVLALAGVSDERLAEYAEDELLDEHEAVRYVRLRDLARSAGASGRNLYCWSSL' A
#
# COMPACT_ATOMS: atom_id res chain seq x y z
N MET A 1 -29.50 6.11 -21.78
CA MET A 1 -28.27 5.28 -21.79
C MET A 1 -27.60 5.39 -20.43
N ARG A 2 -27.58 4.31 -19.64
CA ARG A 2 -26.78 4.24 -18.41
C ARG A 2 -25.37 3.84 -18.81
N TYR A 3 -24.38 4.69 -18.54
CA TYR A 3 -22.98 4.28 -18.62
C TYR A 3 -22.73 3.31 -17.46
N LEU A 4 -22.62 2.02 -17.78
CA LEU A 4 -22.11 1.03 -16.83
C LEU A 4 -20.65 1.39 -16.55
N SER A 5 -20.38 1.74 -15.29
CA SER A 5 -19.03 1.93 -14.75
C SER A 5 -18.25 0.62 -14.89
N ARG A 6 -17.47 0.49 -15.97
CA ARG A 6 -16.59 -0.66 -16.20
C ARG A 6 -15.26 -0.42 -15.51
N THR A 7 -15.21 -0.56 -14.19
CA THR A 7 -13.93 -0.53 -13.44
C THR A 7 -13.82 -1.58 -12.32
N ALA A 8 -14.70 -2.59 -12.27
CA ALA A 8 -14.63 -3.63 -11.22
C ALA A 8 -14.07 -4.99 -11.68
N ASP A 9 -14.04 -5.30 -12.99
CA ASP A 9 -13.81 -6.67 -13.49
C ASP A 9 -12.43 -6.94 -14.15
N ALA A 10 -11.43 -6.07 -14.00
CA ALA A 10 -10.13 -6.29 -14.65
C ALA A 10 -9.10 -7.02 -13.76
N ASP A 11 -9.35 -7.08 -12.46
CA ASP A 11 -8.41 -7.57 -11.46
C ASP A 11 -9.10 -8.75 -10.75
N GLY A 12 -8.72 -10.00 -11.06
CA GLY A 12 -9.36 -11.19 -10.48
C GLY A 12 -9.32 -11.18 -8.94
N PRO A 13 -9.99 -12.12 -8.24
CA PRO A 13 -10.16 -12.10 -6.78
C PRO A 13 -8.84 -12.06 -5.96
N TRP A 14 -7.71 -12.33 -6.61
CA TRP A 14 -6.35 -12.24 -6.07
C TRP A 14 -5.77 -10.83 -6.03
N LEU A 15 -6.42 -9.82 -6.63
CA LEU A 15 -5.89 -8.47 -6.77
C LEU A 15 -6.91 -7.44 -6.27
N THR A 16 -6.62 -6.85 -5.11
CA THR A 16 -7.49 -5.86 -4.46
C THR A 16 -6.87 -4.47 -4.56
N ARG A 17 -7.60 -3.52 -5.13
CA ARG A 17 -7.17 -2.11 -5.13
C ARG A 17 -7.17 -1.56 -3.71
N VAL A 18 -6.05 -0.99 -3.30
CA VAL A 18 -5.94 -0.30 -2.01
C VAL A 18 -6.68 1.04 -2.11
N ARG A 19 -7.50 1.34 -1.11
CA ARG A 19 -8.25 2.60 -1.03
C ARG A 19 -7.28 3.81 -1.02
N PRO A 20 -7.53 4.88 -1.80
CA PRO A 20 -6.62 6.03 -1.88
C PRO A 20 -6.24 6.65 -0.53
N GLU A 21 -7.17 6.75 0.41
CA GLU A 21 -6.96 7.24 1.77
C GLU A 21 -5.99 6.37 2.57
N VAL A 22 -5.96 5.06 2.32
CA VAL A 22 -4.98 4.15 2.93
C VAL A 22 -3.61 4.36 2.30
N VAL A 23 -3.54 4.56 0.97
CA VAL A 23 -2.27 4.89 0.29
C VAL A 23 -1.68 6.19 0.83
N LEU A 24 -2.52 7.22 1.04
CA LEU A 24 -2.10 8.49 1.62
C LEU A 24 -1.61 8.33 3.06
N ALA A 25 -2.34 7.57 3.88
CA ALA A 25 -1.93 7.29 5.25
C ALA A 25 -0.57 6.57 5.30
N LEU A 26 -0.38 5.54 4.46
CA LEU A 26 0.89 4.82 4.34
C LEU A 26 2.02 5.76 3.91
N ALA A 27 1.81 6.59 2.89
CA ALA A 27 2.81 7.51 2.39
C ALA A 27 3.24 8.57 3.43
N GLY A 28 2.34 8.92 4.35
CA GLY A 28 2.55 9.91 5.40
C GLY A 28 3.28 9.40 6.65
N VAL A 29 3.56 8.09 6.76
CA VAL A 29 4.28 7.54 7.92
C VAL A 29 5.72 8.06 7.92
N SER A 30 6.20 8.58 9.06
CA SER A 30 7.57 9.09 9.19
C SER A 30 8.59 7.95 9.38
N ASP A 31 9.89 8.26 9.25
CA ASP A 31 10.95 7.28 9.53
C ASP A 31 10.97 6.94 11.03
N GLU A 32 10.78 7.92 11.90
CA GLU A 32 10.72 7.75 13.36
C GLU A 32 9.59 6.80 13.75
N ARG A 33 8.40 6.98 13.16
CA ARG A 33 7.25 6.12 13.47
C ARG A 33 7.48 4.67 13.00
N LEU A 34 8.19 4.46 11.90
CA LEU A 34 8.56 3.11 11.45
C LEU A 34 9.62 2.48 12.35
N ALA A 35 10.58 3.28 12.86
CA ALA A 35 11.58 2.79 13.80
C ALA A 35 10.94 2.38 15.14
N GLU A 36 10.07 3.24 15.70
CA GLU A 36 9.29 2.92 16.90
C GLU A 36 8.48 1.63 16.73
N TYR A 37 7.77 1.49 15.60
CA TYR A 37 6.98 0.30 15.32
C TYR A 37 7.85 -0.97 15.21
N ALA A 38 9.03 -0.87 14.61
CA ALA A 38 9.95 -1.99 14.52
C ALA A 38 10.46 -2.44 15.90
N GLU A 39 10.71 -1.48 16.80
CA GLU A 39 11.08 -1.77 18.20
C GLU A 39 9.90 -2.38 18.98
N ASP A 40 8.72 -1.75 18.91
CA ASP A 40 7.50 -2.18 19.63
C ASP A 40 7.11 -3.62 19.28
N GLU A 41 7.20 -3.99 17.99
CA GLU A 41 6.82 -5.31 17.48
C GLU A 41 7.98 -6.30 17.41
N LEU A 42 9.17 -5.93 17.90
CA LEU A 42 10.39 -6.75 17.87
C LEU A 42 10.71 -7.30 16.47
N LEU A 43 10.50 -6.47 15.45
CA LEU A 43 10.75 -6.85 14.06
C LEU A 43 12.23 -7.10 13.82
N ASP A 44 12.54 -8.11 13.02
CA ASP A 44 13.89 -8.24 12.50
C ASP A 44 14.20 -7.16 11.44
N GLU A 45 15.48 -7.02 11.08
CA GLU A 45 15.92 -6.02 10.09
C GLU A 45 15.20 -6.21 8.74
N HIS A 46 14.95 -7.46 8.34
CA HIS A 46 14.27 -7.74 7.09
C HIS A 46 12.81 -7.26 7.14
N GLU A 47 12.09 -7.56 8.22
CA GLU A 47 10.71 -7.17 8.44
C GLU A 47 10.58 -5.63 8.48
N ALA A 48 11.44 -4.95 9.23
CA ALA A 48 11.46 -3.49 9.30
C ALA A 48 11.65 -2.85 7.90
N VAL A 49 12.59 -3.37 7.11
CA VAL A 49 12.83 -2.91 5.73
C VAL A 49 11.60 -3.08 4.83
N ARG A 50 10.76 -4.10 5.04
CA ARG A 50 9.53 -4.27 4.25
C ARG A 50 8.53 -3.14 4.49
N TYR A 51 8.38 -2.68 5.73
CA TYR A 51 7.50 -1.56 6.05
C TYR A 51 7.98 -0.24 5.45
N VAL A 52 9.30 0.01 5.46
CA VAL A 52 9.91 1.15 4.76
C VAL A 52 9.59 1.09 3.27
N ARG A 53 9.83 -0.07 2.63
CA ARG A 53 9.54 -0.26 1.20
C ARG A 53 8.07 -0.11 0.87
N LEU A 54 7.16 -0.55 1.74
CA LEU A 54 5.72 -0.39 1.55
C LEU A 54 5.30 1.09 1.57
N ARG A 55 5.79 1.87 2.54
CA ARG A 55 5.57 3.32 2.58
C ARG A 55 6.12 3.99 1.32
N ASP A 56 7.34 3.66 0.93
CA ASP A 56 7.99 4.30 -0.21
C ASP A 56 7.29 3.95 -1.53
N LEU A 57 6.75 2.73 -1.63
CA LEU A 57 5.87 2.34 -2.71
C LEU A 57 4.57 3.18 -2.74
N ALA A 58 3.97 3.44 -1.58
CA ALA A 58 2.80 4.31 -1.47
C ALA A 58 3.11 5.76 -1.87
N ARG A 59 4.27 6.29 -1.45
CA ARG A 59 4.76 7.62 -1.88
C ARG A 59 4.95 7.69 -3.40
N SER A 60 5.58 6.67 -3.97
CA SER A 60 5.80 6.57 -5.42
C SER A 60 4.50 6.50 -6.20
N ALA A 61 3.53 5.71 -5.72
CA ALA A 61 2.20 5.61 -6.33
C ALA A 61 1.49 6.97 -6.33
N GLY A 62 1.51 7.68 -5.19
CA GLY A 62 0.94 9.03 -5.08
C GLY A 62 1.62 10.05 -6.01
N ALA A 63 2.95 10.10 -6.02
CA ALA A 63 3.72 11.01 -6.86
C ALA A 63 3.52 10.77 -8.37
N SER A 64 3.23 9.53 -8.76
CA SER A 64 3.01 9.13 -10.16
C SER A 64 1.54 9.08 -10.59
N GLY A 65 0.61 9.41 -9.68
CA GLY A 65 -0.83 9.31 -9.93
C GLY A 65 -1.31 7.88 -10.21
N ARG A 66 -0.56 6.86 -9.74
CA ARG A 66 -0.86 5.44 -9.95
C ARG A 66 -1.63 4.86 -8.76
N ASN A 67 -2.37 3.81 -9.04
CA ASN A 67 -3.06 3.03 -8.01
C ASN A 67 -2.13 2.01 -7.37
N LEU A 68 -2.31 1.75 -6.08
CA LEU A 68 -1.68 0.65 -5.36
C LEU A 68 -2.63 -0.54 -5.30
N TYR A 69 -2.10 -1.74 -5.50
CA TYR A 69 -2.85 -2.98 -5.43
C TYR A 69 -2.18 -3.95 -4.48
N CYS A 70 -2.98 -4.64 -3.68
CA CYS A 70 -2.55 -5.79 -2.89
C CYS A 70 -2.82 -7.05 -3.71
N TRP A 71 -1.77 -7.83 -3.92
CA TRP A 71 -1.87 -9.14 -4.55
C TRP A 71 -1.69 -10.23 -3.52
N SER A 72 -2.60 -11.20 -3.50
CA SER A 72 -2.51 -12.38 -2.65
C SER A 72 -2.76 -13.63 -3.49
N SER A 73 -1.78 -14.53 -3.55
CA SER A 73 -1.98 -15.91 -4.00
C SER A 73 -2.18 -16.82 -2.79
N LEU A 74 -3.31 -17.54 -2.76
CA LEU A 74 -3.50 -18.69 -1.86
C LEU A 74 -2.58 -19.83 -2.24
#